data_AF-A0A7W0XTQ7-F1
#
_entry.id   AF-A0A7W0XTQ7-F1
#
_cell.length_a   1.000
_cell.length_b   1.000
_cell.length_c   1.000
_cell.angle_alpha   90.00
_cell.angle_beta   90.00
_cell.angle_gamma   90.00
#
_symmetry.space_group_name_H-M   'P 1'
#
loop_
_entity.id
_entity.type
_entity.pdbx_description
1 polymer ?
#
loop_
_entity_poly.entity_id
_entity_poly.type
_entity_poly.pdbx_seq_one_letter_code
_entity_poly.pdbx_strand_id
1 'polypeptide(L)' 'MLTTDLDWAPLRVTDAADYAALLTAVELVDDMHENYSTEDVEEELGDPSRNLSRDTWAVR' A
#
# COMPACT_ATOMS: atom_id res chain seq x y z
N MET A 1 -8.55 1.55 24.82
CA MET A 1 -8.36 2.90 24.27
C MET A 1 -7.27 2.77 23.22
N LEU A 2 -7.64 2.69 21.94
CA LEU A 2 -6.74 2.38 20.82
C LEU A 2 -6.83 3.52 19.80
N THR A 3 -6.27 4.69 20.08
CA THR A 3 -6.29 5.78 19.10
C THR A 3 -5.15 6.79 19.29
N THR A 4 -3.90 6.36 19.33
CA THR A 4 -2.74 7.26 19.21
C THR A 4 -1.55 6.43 18.77
N ASP A 5 -1.30 6.36 17.47
CA ASP A 5 0.02 6.29 16.80
C ASP A 5 -0.14 5.77 15.36
N LEU A 6 -1.10 6.31 14.62
CA LEU A 6 -1.17 6.12 13.16
C LEU A 6 -0.83 7.47 12.53
N ASP A 7 0.36 7.53 11.94
CA ASP A 7 0.80 8.65 11.11
C ASP A 7 0.54 8.34 9.65
N TRP A 8 0.22 9.39 8.90
CA TRP A 8 -0.01 9.31 7.47
C TRP A 8 1.28 9.66 6.73
N ALA A 9 1.72 8.77 5.84
CA ALA A 9 2.87 8.99 4.98
C ALA A 9 2.57 8.48 3.56
N PRO A 10 3.16 9.09 2.52
CA PRO A 10 3.12 8.53 1.17
C PRO A 10 3.84 7.18 1.14
N LEU A 11 3.25 6.19 0.47
CA LEU A 11 3.94 4.93 0.18
C LEU A 11 5.11 5.19 -0.78
N ARG A 12 6.23 4.53 -0.51
CA ARG A 12 7.45 4.60 -1.32
C ARG A 12 7.82 3.20 -1.79
N VAL A 13 8.64 3.11 -2.82
CA VAL A 13 9.21 1.83 -3.31
C VAL A 13 9.82 1.00 -2.18
N THR A 14 10.44 1.64 -1.18
CA THR A 14 11.02 0.96 -0.01
C THR A 14 10.01 0.22 0.86
N ASP A 15 8.72 0.52 0.71
CA ASP A 15 7.63 -0.05 1.50
C ASP A 15 6.98 -1.24 0.78
N ALA A 16 7.45 -1.61 -0.41
CA ALA A 16 6.80 -2.60 -1.27
C ALA A 16 6.65 -3.97 -0.62
N ALA A 17 7.64 -4.42 0.16
CA ALA A 17 7.58 -5.69 0.87
C ALA A 17 6.48 -5.71 1.93
N ASP A 18 6.39 -4.65 2.74
CA ASP A 18 5.38 -4.52 3.78
C ASP A 18 3.98 -4.36 3.18
N TYR A 19 3.86 -3.62 2.07
CA TYR A 19 2.59 -3.44 1.37
C TYR A 19 2.10 -4.72 0.68
N ALA A 20 2.99 -5.49 0.04
CA ALA A 20 2.65 -6.81 -0.51
C ALA A 20 2.19 -7.79 0.57
N ALA A 21 2.82 -7.77 1.75
CA ALA A 21 2.40 -8.58 2.90
C ALA A 21 0.99 -8.18 3.39
N LEU A 22 0.68 -6.88 3.41
CA LEU A 22 -0.67 -6.40 3.73
C LEU A 22 -1.70 -6.87 2.70
N LEU A 23 -1.42 -6.73 1.40
CA LEU A 23 -2.33 -7.17 0.33
C LEU A 23 -2.57 -8.68 0.40
N THR A 24 -1.52 -9.48 0.64
CA THR A 24 -1.66 -10.93 0.87
C THR A 24 -2.59 -11.23 2.05
N ALA A 25 -2.47 -10.46 3.15
CA ALA A 25 -3.33 -10.66 4.32
C ALA A 25 -4.80 -10.28 4.06
N VAL A 26 -5.05 -9.27 3.21
CA VAL A 26 -6.41 -8.89 2.76
C VAL A 26 -6.99 -9.99 1.87
N GLU A 27 -6.23 -10.47 0.89
CA GLU A 27 -6.63 -11.54 -0.02
C GLU A 27 -7.00 -12.83 0.73
N LEU A 28 -6.28 -13.18 1.79
CA LEU A 28 -6.62 -14.34 2.64
C LEU A 28 -8.01 -14.24 3.29
N VAL A 29 -8.58 -13.04 3.38
CA VAL A 29 -9.88 -12.77 3.99
C VAL A 29 -10.99 -12.59 2.95
N ASP A 30 -10.72 -11.92 1.83
CA ASP A 30 -11.73 -11.62 0.82
C ASP A 30 -11.77 -12.58 -0.38
N ASP A 31 -10.69 -13.34 -0.62
CA ASP A 31 -10.56 -14.35 -1.67
C ASP A 31 -10.90 -13.81 -3.08
N MET A 32 -10.50 -12.56 -3.35
CA MET A 32 -10.77 -11.88 -4.61
C MET A 32 -9.82 -12.30 -5.74
N HIS A 33 -8.87 -13.18 -5.44
CA HIS A 33 -7.82 -13.71 -6.31
C HIS A 33 -6.82 -12.63 -6.78
N GLU A 34 -6.57 -11.63 -5.94
CA GLU A 34 -5.57 -10.57 -6.15
C GLU A 34 -4.18 -11.03 -5.69
N ASN A 35 -3.39 -11.55 -6.64
CA ASN A 35 -2.10 -12.19 -6.35
C ASN A 35 -0.91 -11.22 -6.55
N TYR A 36 -0.85 -10.16 -5.75
CA TYR A 36 0.24 -9.18 -5.82
C TYR A 36 1.52 -9.69 -5.15
N SER A 37 2.60 -9.85 -5.91
CA SER A 37 3.94 -10.11 -5.39
C SER A 37 4.64 -8.82 -4.94
N THR A 38 5.76 -8.95 -4.22
CA THR A 38 6.61 -7.79 -3.90
C THR A 38 7.13 -7.10 -5.15
N GLU A 39 7.50 -7.85 -6.20
CA GLU A 39 8.00 -7.29 -7.46
C GLU A 39 6.93 -6.47 -8.18
N ASP A 40 5.68 -6.97 -8.21
CA ASP A 40 4.55 -6.22 -8.76
C ASP A 40 4.37 -4.89 -8.00
N VAL A 41 4.43 -4.92 -6.68
CA VAL A 41 4.28 -3.71 -5.86
C VAL A 41 5.46 -2.74 -6.04
N GLU A 42 6.69 -3.23 -6.16
CA GLU A 42 7.88 -2.42 -6.45
C GLU A 42 7.74 -1.68 -7.79
N GLU A 43 7.28 -2.36 -8.84
CA GLU A 43 7.01 -1.74 -10.14
C GLU A 43 5.96 -0.62 -10.00
N GLU A 44 4.85 -0.90 -9.32
CA GLU A 44 3.73 0.03 -9.25
C GLU A 44 4.02 1.26 -8.38
N LEU A 45 4.79 1.11 -7.29
CA LEU A 45 5.25 2.24 -6.48
C LEU A 45 6.44 2.97 -7.13
N GLY A 46 7.14 2.31 -8.04
CA GLY A 46 8.30 2.85 -8.77
C GLY A 46 7.93 3.73 -9.94
N ASP A 47 6.69 3.69 -10.44
CA ASP A 47 6.23 4.48 -11.57
C ASP A 47 5.92 5.93 -11.16
N PRO A 48 6.79 6.91 -11.53
CA PRO A 48 6.59 8.30 -11.15
C PRO A 48 5.39 8.94 -11.83
N SER A 49 4.83 8.33 -12.89
CA SER A 49 3.62 8.82 -13.55
C SER A 49 2.36 8.57 -12.73
N ARG A 50 2.41 7.66 -11.75
CA ARG A 50 1.33 7.35 -10.80
C ARG A 50 1.33 8.23 -9.57
N ASN A 51 2.38 9.03 -9.37
CA ASN A 51 2.42 10.06 -8.33
C ASN A 51 1.38 11.15 -8.65
N LEU A 52 0.24 11.10 -7.99
CA LEU A 52 -0.78 12.14 -8.11
C LEU A 52 -0.21 13.46 -7.60
N SER A 53 -0.56 14.57 -8.26
CA SER A 53 -0.14 15.93 -7.86
C SER A 53 -0.49 16.31 -6.40
N ARG A 54 -1.37 15.54 -5.78
CA ARG A 54 -1.72 15.60 -4.37
C ARG A 54 -2.02 14.16 -3.94
N ASP A 55 -1.21 13.61 -3.04
CA ASP A 55 -1.53 12.33 -2.41
C ASP A 55 -2.95 12.40 -1.84
N THR A 56 -3.74 11.37 -2.08
CA THR A 56 -5.12 11.30 -1.58
C THR A 56 -5.06 11.06 -0.08
N TRP A 57 -5.00 12.13 0.71
CA TRP A 57 -5.07 12.01 2.16
C TRP A 57 -6.50 11.60 2.55
N ALA A 58 -6.64 10.47 3.22
CA ALA A 58 -7.88 10.15 3.91
C ALA A 58 -8.04 11.15 5.06
N VAL A 59 -8.92 12.13 4.87
CA VAL A 59 -9.30 13.08 5.93
C VAL A 59 -10.19 12.37 6.94
N ARG A 60 -9.84 12.55 8.22
CA ARG A 60 -10.52 11.99 9.38
C ARG A 60 -11.92 12.58 9.59
#